data_AF-A0A1V4KQA6-F1
#
_entry.id   AF-A0A1V4KQA6-F1
#
_cell.length_a   1.000
_cell.length_b   1.000
_cell.length_c   1.000
_cell.angle_alpha   90.00
_cell.angle_beta   90.00
_cell.angle_gamma   90.00
#
_symmetry.space_group_name_H-M   'P 1'
#
loop_
_entity.id
_entity.type
_entity.pdbx_description
1 polymer ?
#
loop_
_entity_poly.entity_id
_entity_poly.type
_entity_poly.pdbx_seq_one_letter_code
_entity_poly.pdbx_strand_id
1 'polypeptide(L)'
;MELAWVSLVFYNGANVKQVDVPTLTGSFGILASHVPTLQVLKPGVVTVYAEDGTATKYFVSSGSVTVHADSTVQVLAEEAVTMDMLDLATAKSNLEKAPWSNEGIPVLMEETPDCPTCPGFPACTDGAGQMEAEKTL
;
A
#
# COMPACT_ATOMS: atom_id res chain seq x y z
N MET A 1 0.22 -6.76 -21.95
CA MET A 1 0.16 -6.02 -20.67
C MET A 1 -0.87 -4.92 -20.79
N GLU A 2 -1.65 -4.71 -19.73
CA GLU A 2 -2.62 -3.63 -19.59
C GLU A 2 -2.38 -2.90 -18.26
N LEU A 3 -2.33 -1.58 -18.31
CA LEU A 3 -2.16 -0.71 -17.13
C LEU A 3 -3.15 0.45 -17.24
N ALA A 4 -4.07 0.53 -16.28
CA ALA A 4 -5.07 1.58 -16.21
C ALA A 4 -5.30 2.06 -14.76
N TRP A 5 -5.68 3.33 -14.64
CA TRP A 5 -6.39 3.90 -13.49
C TRP A 5 -7.77 4.38 -13.97
N VAL A 6 -8.57 4.99 -13.09
CA VAL A 6 -9.95 5.41 -13.40
C VAL A 6 -10.06 6.40 -14.58
N SER A 7 -9.03 7.21 -14.85
CA SER A 7 -9.11 8.35 -15.78
C SER A 7 -8.31 8.24 -17.09
N LEU A 8 -7.41 7.26 -17.23
CA LEU A 8 -6.51 7.05 -18.38
C LEU A 8 -6.10 5.58 -18.49
N VAL A 9 -5.68 5.16 -19.68
CA VAL A 9 -5.00 3.88 -19.89
C VAL A 9 -3.58 4.18 -20.37
N PHE A 10 -2.57 3.67 -19.66
CA PHE A 10 -1.15 3.84 -20.02
C PHE A 10 -0.71 2.78 -21.03
N TYR A 11 -1.16 1.55 -20.85
CA TYR A 11 -0.90 0.43 -21.75
C TYR A 11 -2.21 -0.31 -22.02
N ASN A 12 -2.54 -0.50 -23.29
CA ASN A 12 -3.68 -1.32 -23.74
C ASN A 12 -3.13 -2.42 -24.66
N GLY A 13 -3.15 -3.67 -24.21
CA GLY A 13 -2.65 -4.82 -24.99
C GLY A 13 -1.16 -4.79 -25.37
N ALA A 14 -0.34 -3.88 -24.85
CA ALA A 14 1.05 -3.70 -25.27
C ALA A 14 1.96 -4.87 -24.87
N ASN A 15 2.95 -5.19 -25.71
CA ASN A 15 3.98 -6.17 -25.36
C ASN A 15 5.06 -5.51 -24.48
N VAL A 16 5.43 -6.19 -23.39
CA VAL A 16 6.44 -5.73 -22.42
C VAL A 16 7.28 -6.92 -22.00
N LYS A 17 8.54 -6.70 -21.68
CA LYS A 17 9.50 -7.77 -21.36
C LYS A 17 9.38 -8.23 -19.91
N GLN A 18 9.18 -7.28 -19.00
CA GLN A 18 9.08 -7.51 -17.57
C GLN A 18 8.28 -6.39 -16.90
N VAL A 19 7.53 -6.71 -15.85
CA VAL A 19 6.84 -5.74 -14.99
C VAL A 19 7.15 -6.05 -13.54
N ASP A 20 7.74 -5.08 -12.83
CA ASP A 20 8.01 -5.17 -11.40
C ASP A 20 6.92 -4.42 -10.63
N VAL A 21 6.18 -5.14 -9.79
CA VAL A 21 5.05 -4.63 -8.99
C VAL A 21 5.30 -4.81 -7.49
N PRO A 22 5.09 -3.77 -6.66
CA PRO A 22 5.07 -3.90 -5.21
C PRO A 22 3.73 -4.49 -4.75
N THR A 23 3.77 -5.54 -3.92
CA THR A 23 2.58 -6.20 -3.40
C THR A 23 2.63 -6.25 -1.87
N LEU A 24 1.51 -6.60 -1.23
CA LEU A 24 1.45 -6.60 0.25
C LEU A 24 2.45 -7.58 0.89
N THR A 25 2.79 -8.68 0.20
CA THR A 25 3.71 -9.73 0.67
C THR A 25 5.18 -9.48 0.26
N GLY A 26 5.46 -8.51 -0.62
CA GLY A 26 6.82 -8.23 -1.09
C GLY A 26 6.85 -7.46 -2.41
N SER A 27 7.68 -7.92 -3.35
CA SER A 27 7.74 -7.39 -4.72
C SER A 27 7.80 -8.54 -5.71
N PHE A 28 7.04 -8.46 -6.79
CA PHE A 28 6.96 -9.49 -7.83
C PHE A 28 7.47 -8.94 -9.15
N GLY A 29 8.46 -9.62 -9.75
CA GLY A 29 8.89 -9.40 -11.13
C GLY A 29 8.18 -10.39 -12.05
N ILE A 30 7.27 -9.89 -12.87
CA ILE A 30 6.46 -10.69 -13.80
C ILE A 30 7.15 -10.68 -15.16
N LEU A 31 7.63 -11.86 -15.59
CA LEU A 31 8.23 -12.11 -16.90
C LEU A 31 7.28 -12.93 -17.79
N ALA A 32 7.65 -13.14 -19.05
CA ALA A 32 6.93 -14.04 -19.96
C ALA A 32 6.74 -15.45 -19.34
N SER A 33 5.55 -16.04 -19.52
CA SER A 33 5.18 -17.35 -18.96
C SER A 33 5.23 -17.44 -17.42
N HIS A 34 4.96 -16.34 -16.71
CA HIS A 34 4.76 -16.37 -15.25
C HIS A 34 3.52 -17.20 -14.86
N VAL A 35 3.55 -17.80 -13.67
CA VAL A 35 2.39 -18.55 -13.12
C VAL A 35 1.20 -17.60 -12.93
N PRO A 36 -0.05 -18.01 -13.25
CA PRO A 36 -1.23 -17.19 -13.00
C PRO A 36 -1.38 -16.84 -11.52
N THR A 37 -1.49 -15.55 -11.22
CA THR A 37 -1.54 -15.02 -9.86
C THR A 37 -2.51 -13.85 -9.75
N LEU A 38 -3.15 -13.74 -8.60
CA LEU A 38 -3.98 -12.61 -8.19
C LEU A 38 -3.35 -12.00 -6.94
N GLN A 39 -2.98 -10.72 -6.98
CA GLN A 39 -2.43 -10.02 -5.82
C GLN A 39 -2.95 -8.58 -5.72
N VAL A 40 -2.90 -8.05 -4.49
CA VAL A 40 -3.20 -6.65 -4.18
C VAL A 40 -1.88 -5.87 -4.19
N LEU A 41 -1.90 -4.71 -4.85
CA LEU A 41 -0.75 -3.82 -4.94
C LEU A 41 -0.57 -3.04 -3.62
N LYS A 42 0.69 -2.86 -3.24
CA LYS A 42 1.08 -1.99 -2.12
C LYS A 42 1.40 -0.59 -2.67
N PRO A 43 1.11 0.51 -1.93
CA PRO A 43 1.58 1.84 -2.30
C PRO A 43 3.08 1.84 -2.58
N GLY A 44 3.49 2.30 -3.76
CA GLY A 44 4.87 2.19 -4.20
C GLY A 44 5.09 2.49 -5.68
N VAL A 45 6.23 2.03 -6.21
CA VAL A 45 6.65 2.28 -7.60
C VAL A 45 6.56 1.00 -8.41
N VAL A 46 5.77 1.01 -9.47
CA VAL A 46 5.74 -0.02 -10.52
C VAL A 46 6.78 0.35 -11.59
N THR A 47 7.59 -0.61 -12.01
CA THR A 47 8.55 -0.43 -13.11
C THR A 47 8.18 -1.34 -14.27
N VAL A 48 7.95 -0.77 -15.45
CA VAL A 48 7.64 -1.49 -16.69
C VAL A 48 8.87 -1.46 -17.59
N TYR A 49 9.36 -2.63 -18.00
CA TYR A 49 10.45 -2.78 -18.95
C TYR A 49 9.88 -3.06 -20.35
N ALA A 50 10.04 -2.10 -21.25
CA ALA A 50 9.74 -2.27 -22.67
C ALA A 50 10.68 -3.31 -23.33
N GLU A 51 10.33 -3.77 -24.53
CA GLU A 51 11.16 -4.72 -25.29
C GLU A 51 12.55 -4.15 -25.61
N ASP A 52 12.64 -2.85 -25.85
CA ASP A 52 13.89 -2.10 -26.09
C ASP A 52 14.80 -1.99 -24.84
N GLY A 53 14.34 -2.48 -23.68
CA GLY A 53 15.05 -2.37 -22.39
C GLY A 53 14.81 -1.06 -21.64
N THR A 54 14.07 -0.11 -22.22
CA THR A 54 13.64 1.12 -21.56
C THR A 54 12.76 0.81 -20.34
N ALA A 55 13.10 1.36 -19.19
CA ALA A 55 12.40 1.16 -17.92
C ALA A 55 11.57 2.41 -17.55
N THR A 56 10.25 2.32 -17.65
CA THR A 56 9.33 3.41 -17.29
C THR A 56 8.79 3.18 -15.88
N LYS A 57 8.82 4.23 -15.04
CA LYS A 57 8.42 4.17 -13.63
C LYS A 57 7.11 4.91 -13.40
N TYR A 58 6.17 4.25 -12.73
CA TYR A 58 4.88 4.78 -12.34
C TYR A 58 4.73 4.66 -10.83
N PHE A 59 4.29 5.72 -10.16
CA PHE A 59 3.91 5.64 -8.76
C PHE A 59 2.43 5.24 -8.68
N VAL A 60 2.14 4.19 -7.92
CA VAL A 60 0.79 3.63 -7.75
C VAL A 60 0.40 3.70 -6.28
N SER A 61 -0.81 4.23 -6.01
CA SER A 61 -1.37 4.33 -4.65
C SER A 61 -1.81 2.96 -4.14
N SER A 62 -2.72 2.31 -4.86
CA SER A 62 -3.34 1.04 -4.49
C SER A 62 -3.88 0.39 -5.76
N GLY A 63 -4.26 -0.90 -5.68
CA GLY A 63 -4.89 -1.58 -6.81
C GLY A 63 -4.75 -3.09 -6.76
N SER A 64 -4.96 -3.72 -7.91
CA SER A 64 -4.80 -5.16 -8.11
C SER A 64 -3.94 -5.47 -9.33
N VAL A 65 -3.28 -6.63 -9.27
CA VAL A 65 -2.58 -7.23 -10.39
C VAL A 65 -3.07 -8.65 -10.61
N THR A 66 -3.45 -8.93 -11.85
CA THR A 66 -3.89 -10.24 -12.34
C THR A 66 -2.96 -10.70 -13.44
N VAL A 67 -2.32 -11.85 -13.25
CA VAL A 67 -1.61 -12.58 -14.30
C VAL A 67 -2.50 -13.73 -14.77
N HIS A 68 -2.83 -13.73 -16.06
CA HIS A 68 -3.67 -14.74 -16.69
C HIS A 68 -2.83 -15.90 -17.25
N ALA A 69 -3.48 -17.05 -17.50
CA ALA A 69 -2.84 -18.24 -18.05
C ALA A 69 -2.38 -18.12 -19.51
N ASP A 70 -2.87 -17.11 -20.23
CA ASP A 70 -2.42 -16.75 -21.58
C ASP A 70 -1.17 -15.84 -21.59
N SER A 71 -0.53 -15.65 -20.42
CA SER A 71 0.57 -14.70 -20.18
C SER A 71 0.19 -13.22 -20.36
N THR A 72 -1.10 -12.87 -20.41
CA THR A 72 -1.52 -11.47 -20.26
C THR A 72 -1.48 -11.04 -18.80
N VAL A 73 -1.18 -9.76 -18.59
CA VAL A 73 -1.08 -9.14 -17.27
C VAL A 73 -1.97 -7.91 -17.29
N GLN A 74 -2.85 -7.80 -16.30
CA GLN A 74 -3.72 -6.65 -16.05
C GLN A 74 -3.34 -6.04 -14.70
N VAL A 75 -2.93 -4.77 -14.74
CA VAL A 75 -2.66 -3.95 -13.55
C VAL A 75 -3.70 -2.84 -13.51
N LEU A 76 -4.56 -2.89 -12.51
CA LEU A 76 -5.63 -1.92 -12.28
C LEU A 76 -5.29 -1.14 -11.01
N ALA A 77 -4.95 0.12 -11.17
CA ALA A 77 -4.67 1.04 -10.07
C ALA A 77 -5.91 1.87 -9.72
N GLU A 78 -6.04 2.27 -8.47
CA GLU A 78 -6.94 3.37 -8.09
C GLU A 78 -6.35 4.69 -8.61
N GLU A 79 -5.08 4.95 -8.26
CA GLU A 79 -4.31 6.10 -8.71
C GLU A 79 -2.91 5.67 -9.20
N ALA A 80 -2.48 6.15 -10.38
CA ALA A 80 -1.20 5.82 -11.03
C ALA A 80 -0.62 7.03 -11.78
N VAL A 81 0.41 7.68 -11.23
CA VAL A 81 1.05 8.88 -11.81
C VAL A 81 2.45 8.60 -12.35
N THR A 82 2.91 9.38 -13.34
CA THR A 82 4.33 9.36 -13.74
C THR A 82 5.18 10.16 -12.74
N MET A 83 6.48 9.86 -12.71
CA MET A 83 7.42 10.52 -11.79
C MET A 83 7.53 12.03 -12.00
N ASP A 84 7.27 12.51 -13.20
CA ASP A 84 7.38 13.93 -13.59
C ASP A 84 6.28 14.80 -12.95
N MET A 85 5.17 14.19 -12.52
CA MET A 85 4.04 14.87 -11.87
C MET A 85 4.16 14.91 -10.34
N LEU A 86 5.19 14.27 -9.76
CA LEU A 86 5.39 14.18 -8.31
C LEU A 86 6.41 15.21 -7.80
N ASP A 87 5.94 16.19 -7.03
CA ASP A 87 6.81 17.11 -6.30
C ASP A 87 7.26 16.54 -4.94
N LEU A 88 8.58 16.40 -4.78
CA LEU A 88 9.21 15.94 -3.55
C LEU A 88 9.09 16.95 -2.38
N ALA A 89 8.97 18.25 -2.65
CA ALA A 89 8.84 19.25 -1.58
C ALA A 89 7.45 19.17 -0.91
N THR A 90 6.40 19.12 -1.71
CA THR A 90 5.01 18.93 -1.27
C THR A 90 4.83 17.58 -0.58
N ALA A 91 5.39 16.49 -1.14
CA ALA A 91 5.33 15.17 -0.51
C ALA A 91 5.97 15.14 0.89
N LYS A 92 7.13 15.79 1.07
CA LYS A 92 7.80 15.90 2.38
C LYS A 92 6.99 16.72 3.39
N SER A 93 6.42 17.85 2.97
CA SER A 93 5.56 18.67 3.84
C SER A 93 4.29 17.91 4.27
N ASN A 94 3.75 17.05 3.41
CA ASN A 94 2.60 16.21 3.75
C ASN A 94 2.97 15.06 4.70
N LEU A 95 4.18 14.49 4.58
CA LEU A 95 4.69 13.50 5.53
C LEU A 95 4.89 14.10 6.92
N GLU A 96 5.46 15.31 7.03
CA GLU A 96 5.65 16.02 8.31
C GLU A 96 4.32 16.34 9.01
N LYS A 97 3.26 16.60 8.25
CA LYS A 97 1.89 16.78 8.77
C LYS A 97 1.21 15.48 9.21
N ALA A 98 1.78 14.31 8.91
CA ALA A 98 1.20 13.00 9.15
C ALA A 98 2.06 12.16 10.14
N PRO A 99 2.29 12.65 11.39
CA PRO A 99 3.26 12.11 12.34
C PRO A 99 3.01 10.65 12.77
N TRP A 100 1.82 10.11 12.51
CA TRP A 100 1.44 8.73 12.80
C TRP A 100 1.98 7.71 11.78
N SER A 101 2.40 8.16 10.58
CA SER A 101 2.81 7.25 9.49
C SER A 101 4.29 6.84 9.53
N ASN A 102 5.10 7.61 10.25
CA ASN A 102 6.56 7.50 10.38
C ASN A 102 6.99 6.67 11.60
N GLU A 103 6.08 6.35 12.52
CA GLU A 103 6.30 5.35 13.55
C GLU A 103 5.84 3.99 13.01
N GLY A 104 6.77 3.04 12.90
CA GLY A 104 6.46 1.70 12.42
C GLY A 104 5.49 1.02 13.37
N ILE A 105 4.23 0.84 12.93
CA ILE A 105 3.12 0.33 13.73
C ILE A 105 3.58 -0.91 14.53
N PRO A 106 3.65 -0.83 15.87
CA PRO A 106 3.94 -1.99 16.69
C PRO A 106 2.70 -2.87 16.70
N VAL A 107 2.67 -3.85 15.80
CA VAL A 107 1.74 -4.98 15.92
C VAL A 107 2.20 -5.80 17.11
N LEU A 108 1.71 -5.46 18.30
CA LEU A 108 1.24 -6.36 19.36
C LEU A 108 0.82 -5.55 20.60
N MET A 109 -0.48 -5.61 20.91
CA MET A 109 -1.11 -5.44 22.23
C MET A 109 -0.94 -4.09 22.97
N GLU A 110 -2.05 -3.36 23.02
CA GLU A 110 -2.59 -2.73 24.23
C GLU A 110 -1.64 -1.85 25.08
N GLU A 111 -1.48 -0.59 24.65
CA GLU A 111 -1.95 0.58 25.42
C GLU A 111 -2.36 1.68 24.43
N THR A 112 -3.60 2.16 24.50
CA THR A 112 -4.04 3.30 23.67
C THR A 112 -3.53 4.61 24.25
N PRO A 113 -2.79 5.46 23.50
CA PRO A 113 -2.64 6.85 23.89
C PRO A 113 -4.01 7.52 23.78
N ASP A 114 -4.56 7.87 24.94
CA ASP A 114 -5.65 8.80 25.21
C ASP A 114 -6.46 9.23 23.99
N CYS A 115 -7.48 8.42 23.66
CA CYS A 115 -8.56 8.88 22.79
C CYS A 115 -9.17 10.16 23.42
N PRO A 116 -9.11 11.34 22.76
CA PRO A 116 -9.61 12.57 23.34
C PRO A 116 -11.10 12.40 23.63
N THR A 117 -11.47 12.56 24.90
CA THR A 117 -12.74 12.09 25.45
C THR A 117 -13.94 12.53 24.62
N CYS A 118 -14.60 11.57 23.95
CA CYS A 118 -15.86 11.80 23.26
C CYS A 118 -16.89 12.34 24.27
N PRO A 119 -17.36 13.59 24.15
CA PRO A 119 -18.25 14.18 25.14
C PRO A 119 -19.63 13.51 25.07
N GLY A 120 -19.90 12.58 26.00
CA GLY A 120 -21.20 11.91 26.13
C GLY A 120 -21.18 10.42 26.44
N PHE A 121 -20.02 9.75 26.47
CA PHE A 121 -19.94 8.33 26.84
C PHE A 121 -19.11 8.10 28.11
N PRO A 122 -19.61 7.30 29.09
CA PRO A 122 -18.83 6.91 30.26
C PRO A 122 -17.73 5.92 29.87
N ALA A 123 -16.56 6.04 30.49
CA ALA A 123 -15.40 5.21 30.19
C ALA A 123 -15.66 3.73 30.47
N CYS A 124 -15.24 2.86 29.55
CA CYS A 124 -15.09 1.44 29.80
C CYS A 124 -13.91 1.25 30.76
N THR A 125 -14.18 0.84 32.00
CA THR A 125 -13.14 0.46 32.97
C THR A 125 -12.90 -1.04 32.86
N ASP A 126 -11.76 -1.43 32.30
CA ASP A 126 -11.44 -2.83 32.04
C ASP A 126 -11.18 -3.59 33.35
N GLY A 127 -11.97 -4.64 33.56
CA GLY A 127 -11.97 -5.41 34.80
C GLY A 127 -10.95 -6.55 34.79
N ALA A 128 -9.75 -6.28 35.28
CA ALA A 128 -8.78 -7.31 35.67
C ALA A 128 -8.40 -7.11 37.15
N GLY A 129 -8.97 -7.92 38.05
CA GLY A 129 -8.65 -7.87 39.47
C GLY A 129 -7.61 -8.91 39.86
N GLN A 130 -6.78 -8.60 40.87
CA GLN A 130 -6.76 -9.30 42.17
C GLN A 130 -5.63 -8.80 43.09
N MET A 131 -5.94 -8.66 44.40
CA MET A 131 -5.03 -8.89 45.55
C MET A 131 -3.82 -7.93 45.74
N GLU A 132 -3.46 -7.37 46.91
CA GLU A 132 -3.99 -7.24 48.29
C GLU A 132 -3.63 -5.80 48.82
N ALA A 133 -3.72 -5.34 50.07
CA ALA A 133 -4.02 -5.90 51.40
C ALA A 133 -4.54 -4.82 52.39
N GLU A 134 -4.78 -5.22 53.65
CA GLU A 134 -4.70 -4.45 54.91
C GLU A 134 -5.19 -2.97 55.03
N LYS A 135 -6.34 -2.85 55.75
CA LYS A 135 -6.41 -2.30 57.14
C LYS A 135 -6.73 -0.81 57.38
N THR A 136 -7.66 -0.61 58.32
CA THR A 136 -8.12 0.66 58.92
C THR A 136 -9.00 1.47 57.95
N LEU A 137 -10.23 1.89 58.32
CA LEU A 137 -10.74 2.24 59.66
C LEU A 137 -12.19 1.80 59.84
#